data_AF-A0A950M9T8-F1
#
_entry.id   AF-A0A950M9T8-F1
#
_cell.length_a   1.000
_cell.length_b   1.000
_cell.length_c   1.000
_cell.angle_alpha   90.00
_cell.angle_beta   90.00
_cell.angle_gamma   90.00
#
_symmetry.space_group_name_H-M   'P 1'
#
loop_
_entity.id
_entity.type
_entity.pdbx_description
1 polymer ?
#
loop_
_entity_poly.entity_id
_entity_poly.type
_entity_poly.pdbx_seq_one_letter_code
_entity_poly.pdbx_strand_id
1 'polypeptide(L)'
;GGMVGSLTYGVSKDKSVQHYERALELLPKSAIAKIEYGNGMLMLFGNKKVKDATKLYQEAAESTPADAMEALDVAFAKSELSD
;
A
#
# COMPACT_ATOMS: atom_id res chain seq x y z
N GLY A 1 -9.16 21.62 -1.43
CA GLY A 1 -7.75 21.16 -1.49
C GLY A 1 -7.29 20.74 -0.10
N GLY A 2 -6.29 19.86 0.02
CA GLY A 2 -5.97 19.05 1.22
C GLY A 2 -6.06 19.74 2.61
N MET A 3 -5.69 21.02 2.74
CA MET A 3 -5.87 21.77 4.01
C MET A 3 -7.33 21.88 4.45
N VAL A 4 -8.26 22.18 3.55
CA VAL A 4 -9.70 22.26 3.89
C VAL A 4 -10.20 20.92 4.39
N GLY A 5 -9.84 19.82 3.69
CA GLY A 5 -10.23 18.47 4.13
C GLY A 5 -9.67 18.10 5.50
N SER A 6 -8.42 18.48 5.79
CA SER A 6 -7.81 18.28 7.12
C SER A 6 -8.56 19.04 8.21
N LEU A 7 -8.89 20.31 7.96
CA LEU A 7 -9.61 21.16 8.92
C LEU A 7 -11.06 20.71 9.13
N THR A 8 -11.77 20.27 8.10
CA THR A 8 -13.20 19.95 8.19
C THR A 8 -13.49 18.49 8.54
N TYR A 9 -12.61 17.56 8.13
CA TYR A 9 -12.83 16.12 8.28
C TYR A 9 -11.67 15.41 9.00
N GLY A 10 -10.63 16.13 9.41
CA GLY A 10 -9.49 15.54 10.11
C GLY A 10 -8.64 14.61 9.25
N VAL A 11 -8.80 14.63 7.91
CA VAL A 11 -8.05 13.77 6.99
C VAL A 11 -6.67 14.36 6.68
N SER A 12 -5.62 13.53 6.68
CA SER A 12 -4.27 13.98 6.32
C SER A 12 -3.49 12.82 5.71
N LYS A 13 -2.46 13.15 4.92
CA LYS A 13 -1.54 12.15 4.35
C LYS A 13 -0.85 11.34 5.44
N ASP A 14 -0.46 12.00 6.52
CA ASP A 14 0.24 11.36 7.65
C ASP A 14 -0.65 10.33 8.34
N LYS A 15 -1.94 10.65 8.55
CA LYS A 15 -2.90 9.66 9.09
C LYS A 15 -3.09 8.49 8.14
N SER A 16 -3.16 8.73 6.83
CA SER A 16 -3.25 7.62 5.86
C SER A 16 -2.03 6.70 5.96
N VAL A 17 -0.81 7.27 6.00
CA VAL A 17 0.44 6.50 6.19
C VAL A 17 0.38 5.67 7.49
N GLN A 18 0.00 6.29 8.61
CA GLN A 18 -0.14 5.61 9.91
C GLN A 18 -1.12 4.43 9.86
N HIS A 19 -2.22 4.56 9.13
CA HIS A 19 -3.18 3.46 8.98
C HIS A 19 -2.62 2.30 8.16
N TYR A 20 -1.85 2.57 7.10
CA TYR A 20 -1.18 1.51 6.34
C TYR A 20 -0.09 0.83 7.15
N GLU A 21 0.74 1.59 7.87
CA GLU A 21 1.75 1.03 8.78
C GLU A 21 1.10 0.16 9.85
N ARG A 22 0.01 0.63 10.45
CA ARG A 22 -0.74 -0.15 11.43
C ARG A 22 -1.35 -1.43 10.85
N ALA A 23 -1.79 -1.41 9.60
CA ALA A 23 -2.26 -2.61 8.91
C ALA A 23 -1.14 -3.66 8.79
N LEU A 24 0.09 -3.24 8.46
CA LEU A 24 1.24 -4.13 8.39
C LEU A 24 1.76 -4.57 9.76
N GLU A 25 1.58 -3.78 10.83
CA GLU A 25 1.86 -4.25 12.18
C GLU A 25 0.92 -5.39 12.61
N LEU A 26 -0.36 -5.31 12.20
CA LEU A 26 -1.37 -6.32 12.50
C LEU A 26 -1.23 -7.56 11.63
N LEU A 27 -0.91 -7.37 10.34
CA LEU A 27 -0.79 -8.42 9.33
C LEU A 27 0.51 -8.27 8.53
N PRO A 28 1.69 -8.58 9.10
CA PRO A 28 2.99 -8.29 8.47
C PRO A 28 3.23 -9.00 7.14
N LYS A 29 2.50 -10.09 6.89
CA LYS A 29 2.65 -10.92 5.69
C LYS A 29 1.57 -10.66 4.64
N SER A 30 0.58 -9.83 4.92
CA SER A 30 -0.54 -9.59 4.01
C SER A 30 -0.06 -8.92 2.72
N ALA A 31 -0.24 -9.61 1.59
CA ALA A 31 0.08 -9.08 0.27
C ALA A 31 -0.78 -7.85 -0.06
N ILE A 32 -2.09 -7.93 0.22
CA ILE A 32 -3.00 -6.80 -0.04
C ILE A 32 -2.66 -5.56 0.78
N ALA A 33 -2.26 -5.71 2.06
CA ALA A 33 -1.88 -4.56 2.87
C ALA A 33 -0.67 -3.81 2.29
N LYS A 34 0.30 -4.55 1.72
CA LYS A 34 1.47 -3.96 1.04
C LYS A 34 1.08 -3.27 -0.27
N ILE A 35 0.24 -3.92 -1.09
CA ILE A 35 -0.28 -3.37 -2.35
C ILE A 35 -1.02 -2.05 -2.09
N GLU A 36 -1.95 -2.05 -1.12
CA GLU A 36 -2.74 -0.87 -0.78
C GLU A 36 -1.88 0.25 -0.20
N TYR A 37 -0.83 -0.07 0.57
CA TYR A 37 0.12 0.93 1.01
C TYR A 37 0.89 1.53 -0.18
N GLY A 38 1.33 0.70 -1.14
CA GLY A 38 1.98 1.15 -2.36
C GLY A 38 1.09 2.09 -3.18
N ASN A 39 -0.17 1.71 -3.39
CA ASN A 39 -1.18 2.54 -4.06
C ASN A 39 -1.40 3.86 -3.31
N GLY A 40 -1.54 3.80 -1.99
CA GLY A 40 -1.64 4.98 -1.14
C GLY A 40 -0.45 5.91 -1.29
N MET A 41 0.77 5.38 -1.39
CA MET A 41 1.98 6.18 -1.61
C MET A 41 1.95 6.94 -2.93
N LEU A 42 1.52 6.29 -4.01
CA LEU A 42 1.36 6.94 -5.31
C LEU A 42 0.25 7.99 -5.29
N MET A 43 -0.91 7.68 -4.72
CA MET A 43 -2.05 8.62 -4.66
C MET A 43 -1.73 9.86 -3.81
N LEU A 44 -1.07 9.69 -2.67
CA LEU A 44 -0.83 10.77 -1.72
C LEU A 44 0.38 11.63 -2.10
N PHE A 45 1.41 11.05 -2.72
CA PHE A 45 2.70 11.72 -2.90
C PHE A 45 3.21 11.72 -4.35
N GLY A 46 2.52 11.03 -5.27
CA GLY A 46 2.88 10.92 -6.68
C GLY A 46 4.29 10.37 -6.88
N ASN A 47 4.98 10.91 -7.89
CA ASN A 47 6.30 10.44 -8.32
C ASN A 47 7.37 10.44 -7.21
N LYS A 48 7.18 11.22 -6.13
CA LYS A 48 8.12 11.27 -5.00
C LYS A 48 8.20 9.94 -4.23
N LYS A 49 7.18 9.09 -4.35
CA LYS A 49 7.07 7.84 -3.60
C LYS A 49 6.98 6.59 -4.48
N VAL A 50 7.32 6.71 -5.77
CA VAL A 50 7.37 5.56 -6.69
C VAL A 50 8.31 4.47 -6.18
N LYS A 51 9.51 4.82 -5.71
CA LYS A 51 10.45 3.82 -5.16
C LYS A 51 9.90 3.07 -3.95
N ASP A 52 9.22 3.78 -3.06
CA ASP A 52 8.62 3.19 -1.87
C ASP A 52 7.44 2.27 -2.25
N ALA A 53 6.62 2.69 -3.22
CA ALA A 53 5.54 1.88 -3.77
C ALA A 53 6.06 0.62 -4.47
N THR A 54 7.07 0.74 -5.34
CA THR A 54 7.69 -0.41 -6.02
C THR A 54 8.24 -1.42 -5.02
N LYS A 55 8.88 -0.95 -3.94
CA LYS A 55 9.37 -1.83 -2.87
C LYS A 55 8.23 -2.61 -2.20
N LEU A 56 7.13 -1.94 -1.89
CA LEU A 56 5.95 -2.60 -1.30
C LEU A 56 5.34 -3.65 -2.25
N TYR A 57 5.28 -3.36 -3.55
CA TYR A 57 4.85 -4.31 -4.57
C TYR A 57 5.79 -5.52 -4.69
N GLN A 58 7.12 -5.31 -4.60
CA GLN A 58 8.09 -6.41 -4.56
C GLN A 58 7.88 -7.30 -3.33
N GLU A 59 7.72 -6.71 -2.15
CA GLU A 59 7.43 -7.46 -0.93
C GLU A 59 6.08 -8.18 -0.97
N ALA A 60 5.09 -7.65 -1.70
CA ALA A 60 3.81 -8.33 -1.94
C ALA A 60 3.99 -9.52 -2.88
N ALA A 61 4.71 -9.34 -3.99
CA ALA A 61 5.01 -10.40 -4.96
C ALA A 61 5.83 -11.56 -4.36
N GLU A 62 6.64 -11.29 -3.34
CA GLU A 62 7.43 -12.28 -2.61
C GLU A 62 6.68 -12.94 -1.44
N SER A 63 5.45 -12.50 -1.14
CA SER A 63 4.69 -13.03 0.00
C SER A 63 4.24 -14.48 -0.25
N THR A 64 4.26 -15.29 0.81
CA THR A 64 3.66 -16.63 0.79
C THR A 64 2.18 -16.50 1.10
N PRO A 65 1.26 -16.83 0.17
CA PRO A 65 -0.17 -16.64 0.37
C PRO A 65 -0.72 -17.64 1.40
N ALA A 66 -1.52 -17.16 2.34
CA ALA A 66 -2.20 -18.00 3.33
C ALA A 66 -3.49 -18.65 2.78
N ASP A 67 -4.11 -18.02 1.80
CA ASP A 67 -5.36 -18.47 1.18
C ASP A 67 -5.44 -18.12 -0.31
N ALA A 68 -6.56 -18.47 -0.94
CA ALA A 68 -6.79 -18.22 -2.36
C ALA A 68 -6.89 -16.73 -2.72
N MET A 69 -7.35 -15.89 -1.80
CA MET A 69 -7.46 -14.44 -2.03
C MET A 69 -6.05 -13.82 -2.03
N GLU A 70 -5.24 -14.15 -1.02
CA GLU A 70 -3.85 -13.68 -0.99
C GLU A 70 -3.03 -14.22 -2.17
N ALA A 71 -3.35 -15.41 -2.70
CA ALA A 71 -2.69 -15.93 -3.89
C ALA A 71 -2.98 -15.05 -5.14
N LEU A 72 -4.21 -14.51 -5.25
CA LEU A 72 -4.54 -13.54 -6.30
C LEU A 72 -3.82 -12.22 -6.08
N ASP A 73 -3.71 -11.73 -4.85
CA ASP A 73 -2.98 -10.51 -4.52
C ASP A 73 -1.48 -10.63 -4.87
N VAL A 74 -0.85 -11.75 -4.53
CA VAL A 74 0.55 -12.04 -4.90
C VAL A 74 0.72 -12.11 -6.42
N ALA A 75 -0.22 -12.74 -7.14
CA ALA A 75 -0.19 -12.80 -8.60
C ALA A 75 -0.36 -11.42 -9.24
N PHE A 76 -1.27 -10.60 -8.71
CA PHE A 76 -1.46 -9.22 -9.13
C PHE A 76 -0.19 -8.39 -8.90
N ALA A 77 0.44 -8.47 -7.72
CA ALA A 77 1.69 -7.77 -7.46
C ALA A 77 2.81 -8.17 -8.43
N LYS A 78 2.88 -9.44 -8.84
CA LYS A 78 3.83 -9.91 -9.85
C LYS A 78 3.54 -9.36 -11.24
N SER A 79 2.27 -9.25 -11.65
CA SER A 79 1.93 -8.70 -12.96
C SER A 79 2.30 -7.22 -13.05
N GLU A 80 2.04 -6.44 -12.00
CA GLU A 80 2.39 -5.00 -11.96
C GLU A 80 3.90 -4.71 -11.96
N LEU A 81 4.74 -5.70 -11.66
CA LEU A 81 6.21 -5.58 -11.71
C LEU A 81 6.82 -6.11 -13.01
N SER A 82 6.02 -6.79 -13.84
CA SER A 82 6.49 -7.43 -15.07
C SER A 82 6.30 -6.56 -16.32
N ASP A 83 5.78 -5.34 -16.14
CA ASP A 83 5.67 -4.27 -17.14
C ASP A 83 6.79 -3.23 -16.99
#